data_AF-A0A0G1JN32-F1
#
_entry.id   AF-A0A0G1JN32-F1
#
_cell.length_a   1.000
_cell.length_b   1.000
_cell.length_c   1.000
_cell.angle_alpha   90.00
_cell.angle_beta   90.00
_cell.angle_gamma   90.00
#
_symmetry.space_group_name_H-M   'P 1'
#
loop_
_entity.id
_entity.type
_entity.pdbx_description
1 polymer ?
#
loop_
_entity_poly.entity_id
_entity_poly.type
_entity_poly.pdbx_seq_one_letter_code
_entity_poly.pdbx_strand_id
1 'polypeptide(L)'
;MAIKKESDKRIHRIMVTQVITLISTSFGLVAALAWNEAIKEYVNVFIKPYFAKGSGVISLFIYASAITTIAVIITVQSTKIIERINSKNVKY
;
A
#
# COMPACT_ATOMS: atom_id res chain seq x y z
N MET A 1 4.99 26.41 36.68
CA MET A 1 3.82 25.54 36.35
C MET A 1 3.58 25.40 34.84
N ALA A 2 3.79 26.43 34.01
CA ALA A 2 3.59 26.37 32.54
C ALA A 2 4.48 25.35 31.80
N ILE A 3 5.75 25.20 32.21
CA ILE A 3 6.73 24.29 31.58
C ILE A 3 6.30 22.81 31.65
N LYS A 4 5.67 22.39 32.76
CA LYS A 4 5.20 21.00 32.94
C LYS A 4 4.03 20.65 32.01
N LYS A 5 3.09 21.59 31.82
CA LYS A 5 1.89 21.39 31.00
C LYS A 5 2.21 21.28 29.49
N GLU A 6 3.29 21.93 29.06
CA GLU A 6 3.75 21.87 27.67
C GLU A 6 4.48 20.54 27.37
N SER A 7 5.29 20.05 28.33
CA SER A 7 5.97 18.76 28.24
C SER A 7 5.00 17.58 28.17
N ASP A 8 3.98 17.54 29.03
CA ASP A 8 2.98 16.45 29.06
C ASP A 8 2.21 16.36 27.72
N LYS A 9 1.87 17.51 27.10
CA LYS A 9 1.23 17.55 25.78
C LYS A 9 2.16 17.06 24.65
N ARG A 10 3.45 17.38 24.71
CA ARG A 10 4.44 16.90 23.72
C ARG A 10 4.61 15.39 23.81
N ILE A 11 4.75 14.84 25.02
CA ILE A 11 4.88 13.38 25.22
C ILE A 11 3.64 12.65 24.71
N HIS A 12 2.44 13.14 25.04
CA HIS A 12 1.20 12.52 24.57
C HIS A 12 1.06 12.55 23.03
N ARG A 13 1.44 13.67 22.40
CA ARG A 13 1.47 13.78 20.93
C ARG A 13 2.44 12.77 20.31
N ILE A 14 3.64 12.63 20.88
CA ILE A 14 4.64 11.68 20.41
C ILE A 14 4.11 10.25 20.54
N MET A 15 3.53 9.89 21.68
CA MET A 15 2.94 8.56 21.89
C MET A 15 1.85 8.25 20.87
N VAL A 16 0.88 9.17 20.69
CA VAL A 16 -0.20 8.99 19.70
C VAL A 16 0.36 8.84 18.28
N THR A 17 1.35 9.65 17.92
CA THR A 17 1.99 9.56 16.59
C THR A 17 2.69 8.23 16.38
N GLN A 18 3.40 7.71 17.39
CA GLN A 18 4.06 6.41 17.35
C GLN A 18 3.05 5.26 17.23
N VAL A 19 1.97 5.30 18.01
CA VAL A 19 0.89 4.30 17.95
C VAL A 19 0.25 4.29 16.56
N ILE A 20 -0.08 5.46 16.01
CA ILE A 20 -0.63 5.56 14.65
C ILE A 20 0.35 4.99 13.63
N THR A 21 1.63 5.32 13.73
CA THR A 21 2.66 4.81 12.82
C THR A 21 2.76 3.28 12.85
N LEU A 22 2.76 2.69 14.06
CA LEU A 22 2.83 1.24 14.24
C LEU A 22 1.58 0.53 13.68
N ILE A 23 0.40 1.10 13.96
CA ILE A 23 -0.88 0.59 13.47
C ILE A 23 -0.94 0.69 11.93
N SER A 24 -0.61 1.85 11.35
CA SER A 24 -0.61 2.05 9.91
C SER A 24 0.37 1.12 9.19
N THR A 25 1.55 0.88 9.78
CA THR A 25 2.53 -0.07 9.23
C THR A 25 1.99 -1.49 9.26
N SER A 26 1.40 -1.90 10.39
CA SER A 26 0.81 -3.24 10.54
C SER A 26 -0.34 -3.47 9.56
N PHE A 27 -1.24 -2.49 9.42
CA PHE A 27 -2.31 -2.56 8.43
C PHE A 27 -1.78 -2.52 6.98
N GLY A 28 -0.71 -1.78 6.71
CA GLY A 28 -0.05 -1.80 5.41
C GLY A 28 0.44 -3.20 5.03
N LEU A 29 1.03 -3.93 5.99
CA LEU A 29 1.45 -5.32 5.80
C LEU A 29 0.25 -6.25 5.55
N VAL A 30 -0.79 -6.15 6.36
CA VAL A 30 -2.01 -6.95 6.20
C VAL A 30 -2.67 -6.67 4.84
N ALA A 31 -2.77 -5.41 4.44
CA ALA A 31 -3.33 -5.02 3.16
C ALA A 31 -2.52 -5.57 1.98
N ALA A 32 -1.18 -5.53 2.06
CA ALA A 32 -0.30 -6.10 1.04
C ALA A 32 -0.53 -7.61 0.88
N LEU A 33 -0.66 -8.34 2.01
CA LEU A 33 -0.92 -9.78 1.99
C LEU A 33 -2.32 -10.09 1.44
N ALA A 34 -3.34 -9.36 1.88
CA ALA A 34 -4.72 -9.57 1.43
C ALA A 34 -4.88 -9.33 -0.09
N TRP A 35 -4.27 -8.26 -0.62
CA TRP A 35 -4.29 -7.98 -2.05
C TRP A 35 -3.54 -9.05 -2.86
N ASN A 36 -2.40 -9.52 -2.35
CA ASN A 36 -1.65 -10.60 -2.96
C ASN A 36 -2.51 -11.88 -3.11
N GLU A 37 -3.15 -12.32 -2.03
CA GLU A 37 -4.01 -13.50 -2.05
C GLU A 37 -5.27 -13.30 -2.91
N ALA A 38 -5.91 -12.12 -2.85
CA ALA A 38 -7.08 -11.81 -3.67
C ALA A 38 -6.77 -11.91 -5.18
N ILE A 39 -5.62 -11.38 -5.62
CA ILE A 39 -5.24 -11.43 -7.04
C ILE A 39 -4.89 -12.86 -7.45
N LYS A 40 -4.18 -13.63 -6.60
CA LYS A 40 -3.89 -15.04 -6.87
C LYS A 40 -5.18 -15.85 -7.03
N GLU A 41 -6.12 -15.69 -6.11
CA GLU A 41 -7.38 -16.42 -6.15
C GLU A 41 -8.24 -16.00 -7.34
N TYR A 42 -8.27 -14.71 -7.66
CA TYR A 42 -8.90 -14.22 -8.88
C TYR A 42 -8.34 -14.92 -10.12
N VAL A 43 -7.01 -15.01 -10.26
CA VAL A 43 -6.38 -15.73 -11.38
C VAL A 43 -6.71 -17.23 -11.33
N ASN A 44 -6.74 -17.82 -10.14
CA ASN A 44 -7.07 -19.22 -9.96
C ASN A 44 -8.50 -19.57 -10.40
N VAL A 45 -9.48 -18.73 -10.05
CA VAL A 45 -10.90 -18.95 -10.31
C VAL A 45 -11.30 -18.49 -11.71
N PHE A 46 -10.80 -17.34 -12.17
CA PHE A 46 -11.26 -16.71 -13.41
C PHE A 46 -10.33 -16.88 -14.59
N ILE A 47 -9.06 -17.26 -14.39
CA ILE A 47 -8.11 -17.40 -15.50
C ILE A 47 -7.79 -18.87 -15.72
N LYS A 48 -7.36 -19.62 -14.69
CA LYS A 48 -6.94 -21.03 -14.85
C LYS A 48 -7.96 -21.94 -15.53
N PRO A 49 -9.29 -21.87 -15.29
CA PRO A 49 -10.24 -22.78 -15.94
C PRO A 49 -10.32 -22.61 -17.46
N TYR A 50 -9.94 -21.44 -17.98
CA TYR A 50 -9.91 -21.16 -19.42
C TYR A 50 -8.66 -21.75 -20.11
N PHE A 51 -7.66 -22.19 -19.36
CA PHE A 51 -6.46 -22.80 -19.90
C PHE A 51 -6.37 -24.29 -19.52
N ALA A 52 -6.07 -25.14 -20.50
CA ALA A 52 -6.04 -26.60 -20.30
C ALA A 52 -5.07 -27.01 -19.17
N LYS A 53 -5.35 -28.16 -18.52
CA LYS A 53 -4.68 -28.69 -17.30
C LYS A 53 -3.13 -28.80 -17.33
N GLY A 54 -2.46 -28.52 -18.44
CA GLY A 54 -0.99 -28.45 -18.57
C GLY A 54 -0.37 -27.05 -18.56
N SER A 55 -1.18 -25.99 -18.39
CA SER A 55 -0.77 -24.58 -18.62
C SER A 55 -0.54 -23.76 -17.36
N GLY A 56 -0.23 -24.38 -16.21
CA GLY A 56 -0.04 -23.68 -14.93
C GLY A 56 0.94 -22.49 -15.01
N VAL A 57 1.94 -22.58 -15.89
CA VAL A 57 2.91 -21.52 -16.20
C VAL A 57 2.26 -20.27 -16.82
N ILE A 58 1.32 -20.43 -17.76
CA ILE A 58 0.59 -19.30 -18.36
C ILE A 58 -0.19 -18.53 -17.29
N SER A 59 -0.82 -19.23 -16.34
CA SER A 59 -1.54 -18.57 -15.25
C SER A 59 -0.63 -17.75 -14.34
N LEU A 60 0.61 -18.21 -14.10
CA LEU A 60 1.62 -17.48 -13.35
C LEU A 60 2.09 -16.22 -14.09
N PHE A 61 2.27 -16.31 -15.41
CA PHE A 61 2.60 -15.14 -16.24
C PHE A 61 1.47 -14.10 -16.24
N ILE A 62 0.20 -14.53 -16.30
CA ILE A 62 -0.95 -13.62 -16.22
C ILE A 62 -0.98 -12.93 -14.86
N TYR A 63 -0.84 -13.69 -13.76
CA TYR A 63 -0.73 -13.13 -12.41
C TYR A 63 0.42 -12.09 -12.30
N ALA A 64 1.62 -12.43 -12.78
CA ALA A 64 2.77 -11.54 -12.75
C ALA A 64 2.54 -10.26 -13.57
N SER A 65 1.93 -10.39 -14.76
CA SER A 65 1.61 -9.24 -15.62
C SER A 65 0.56 -8.32 -14.99
N ALA A 66 -0.45 -8.89 -14.32
CA ALA A 66 -1.48 -8.14 -13.61
C ALA A 66 -0.88 -7.35 -12.44
N ILE A 67 -0.08 -8.00 -11.59
CA ILE A 67 0.60 -7.35 -10.46
C ILE A 67 1.52 -6.23 -10.95
N THR A 68 2.29 -6.47 -12.01
CA THR A 68 3.19 -5.46 -12.59
C THR A 68 2.42 -4.25 -13.11
N THR A 69 1.30 -4.48 -13.81
CA THR A 69 0.45 -3.39 -14.32
C THR A 69 -0.11 -2.55 -13.17
N ILE A 70 -0.63 -3.19 -12.12
CA ILE A 70 -1.15 -2.51 -10.93
C ILE A 70 -0.03 -1.69 -10.25
N ALA A 71 1.16 -2.28 -10.09
CA ALA A 71 2.31 -1.61 -9.48
C ALA A 71 2.69 -0.34 -10.26
N VAL A 72 2.82 -0.43 -11.59
CA VAL A 72 3.13 0.73 -12.45
C VAL A 72 2.07 1.83 -12.31
N ILE A 73 0.78 1.48 -12.32
CA ILE A 73 -0.31 2.44 -12.14
C ILE A 73 -0.18 3.15 -10.78
N ILE A 74 0.00 2.40 -9.69
CA ILE A 74 0.15 2.97 -8.35
C ILE A 74 1.37 3.88 -8.26
N THR A 75 2.52 3.47 -8.83
CA THR A 75 3.74 4.27 -8.83
C THR A 75 3.56 5.58 -9.58
N VAL A 76 3.00 5.55 -10.80
CA VAL A 76 2.76 6.76 -11.60
C VAL A 76 1.78 7.72 -10.89
N GLN A 77 0.72 7.19 -10.28
CA GLN A 77 -0.25 8.01 -9.55
C GLN A 77 0.35 8.61 -8.28
N SER A 78 1.20 7.86 -7.58
CA SER A 78 1.93 8.34 -6.39
C SER A 78 2.86 9.49 -6.73
N THR A 79 3.59 9.42 -7.85
CA THR A 79 4.45 10.51 -8.34
C THR A 79 3.65 11.80 -8.55
N LYS A 80 2.49 11.73 -9.22
CA LYS A 80 1.62 12.90 -9.44
C LYS A 80 1.11 13.50 -8.13
N ILE A 81 0.83 12.68 -7.12
CA ILE A 81 0.38 13.15 -5.80
C ILE A 81 1.52 13.89 -5.10
N ILE A 82 2.74 13.35 -5.13
CA ILE A 82 3.92 13.96 -4.52
C ILE A 82 4.23 15.31 -5.19
N GLU A 83 4.18 15.39 -6.52
CA GLU A 83 4.36 16.64 -7.27
C GLU A 83 3.31 17.70 -6.89
N ARG A 84 2.04 17.32 -6.70
CA ARG A 84 0.97 18.23 -6.25
C ARG A 84 1.19 18.74 -4.83
N ILE A 85 1.72 17.89 -3.94
CA ILE A 85 2.04 18.29 -2.57
C ILE A 85 3.24 19.25 -2.58
N ASN A 86 4.29 18.95 -3.33
CA ASN A 86 5.51 19.77 -3.40
C ASN A 86 5.30 21.10 -4.11
N SER A 87 4.56 21.14 -5.23
CA SER A 87 4.25 22.38 -5.96
C SER A 87 3.44 23.39 -5.14
N LYS A 88 2.65 22.95 -4.15
CA LYS A 88 1.98 23.86 -3.21
C LYS A 88 2.93 24.43 -2.14
N ASN A 89 4.00 23.73 -1.79
CA ASN A 89 4.94 24.12 -0.73
C ASN A 89 6.05 25.08 -1.21
N VAL A 90 6.24 25.26 -2.52
CA VAL A 90 7.28 26.15 -3.10
C VAL A 90 6.75 27.56 -3.43
N LYS A 91 5.46 27.83 -3.21
CA LYS A 91 4.82 29.10 -3.59
C LYS A 91 4.77 30.17 -2.49
N TYR A 92 5.58 30.05 -1.44
CA TYR A 92 5.80 31.08 -0.43
C TYR A 92 7.27 31.19 -0.09
#